data_AF-A0A7V2JKG1-F1
#
_entry.id   AF-A0A7V2JKG1-F1
#
_cell.length_a   1.000
_cell.length_b   1.000
_cell.length_c   1.000
_cell.angle_alpha   90.00
_cell.angle_beta   90.00
_cell.angle_gamma   90.00
#
_symmetry.space_group_name_H-M   'P 1'
#
loop_
_entity.id
_entity.type
_entity.pdbx_description
1 polymer ?
#
loop_
_entity_poly.entity_id
_entity_poly.type
_entity_poly.pdbx_seq_one_letter_code
_entity_poly.pdbx_strand_id
1 'polypeptide(L)'
;FLTVVLMATLASIGTAGVPGVGLIMLSMVLTEIGLPIEGIGIILGVDRLLDMSRTAVNIAGDLAATSIVAKSEGEFDEALFMAVNKPEN
;
A
#
# COMPACT_ATOMS: atom_id res chain seq x y z
N PHE A 1 20.57 10.43 0.83
CA PHE A 1 19.81 9.65 1.83
C PHE A 1 18.70 10.45 2.49
N LEU A 2 18.97 11.59 3.14
CA LEU A 2 17.90 12.39 3.78
C LEU A 2 16.80 12.82 2.80
N THR A 3 17.16 13.25 1.59
CA THR A 3 16.23 13.61 0.51
C THR A 3 15.36 12.44 0.07
N VAL A 4 15.95 11.24 -0.04
CA VAL A 4 15.24 10.00 -0.41
C VAL A 4 14.22 9.63 0.66
N VAL A 5 14.59 9.75 1.95
CA VAL A 5 13.68 9.49 3.07
C VAL A 5 12.50 10.48 3.03
N LEU A 6 12.77 11.78 2.87
CA LEU A 6 11.73 12.80 2.75
C LEU A 6 10.79 12.57 1.56
N MET A 7 11.34 12.28 0.38
CA MET A 7 10.55 11.98 -0.82
C MET A 7 9.71 10.71 -0.64
N ALA A 8 10.27 9.65 -0.04
CA ALA A 8 9.54 8.42 0.24
C ALA A 8 8.38 8.65 1.21
N THR A 9 8.57 9.43 2.27
CA THR A 9 7.51 9.77 3.24
C THR A 9 6.42 10.63 2.61
N LEU A 10 6.78 11.65 1.82
CA LEU A 10 5.81 12.50 1.13
C LEU A 10 5.01 11.73 0.09
N ALA A 11 5.66 10.84 -0.66
CA ALA A 11 4.98 9.96 -1.60
C ALA A 11 4.01 8.99 -0.92
N SER A 12 4.38 8.48 0.26
CA SER A 12 3.52 7.59 1.05
C SER A 12 2.21 8.23 1.49
N ILE A 13 2.19 9.56 1.71
CA ILE A 13 0.98 10.30 2.08
C ILE A 13 0.15 10.63 0.82
N GLY A 14 0.80 10.85 -0.32
CA GLY A 14 0.16 11.27 -1.57
C GLY A 14 -0.42 10.16 -2.44
N THR A 15 -0.05 8.90 -2.23
CA THR A 15 -0.62 7.75 -2.96
C THR A 15 -2.00 7.36 -2.44
N ALA A 16 -3.01 8.17 -2.76
CA ALA A 16 -4.35 7.62 -2.95
C ALA A 16 -4.25 6.48 -3.98
N GLY A 17 -4.98 5.36 -3.78
CA GLY A 17 -4.85 4.09 -4.51
C GLY A 17 -5.09 4.17 -6.03
N VAL A 18 -4.22 4.89 -6.73
CA VAL A 18 -4.25 5.09 -8.16
C VAL A 18 -3.33 4.03 -8.79
N PRO A 19 -3.83 3.24 -9.75
CA PRO A 19 -3.02 2.23 -10.42
C PRO A 19 -1.78 2.83 -11.09
N GLY A 20 -0.62 2.20 -10.92
CA GLY A 20 0.62 2.55 -11.63
C GLY A 20 1.51 3.59 -10.96
N VAL A 21 1.20 4.08 -9.75
CA VAL A 21 2.09 5.01 -9.02
C VAL A 21 3.42 4.33 -8.62
N GLY A 22 3.44 3.00 -8.47
CA GLY A 22 4.64 2.22 -8.20
C GLY A 22 5.77 2.45 -9.21
N LEU A 23 5.46 2.48 -10.50
CA LEU A 23 6.44 2.74 -11.58
C LEU A 23 6.92 4.19 -11.59
N ILE A 24 6.03 5.15 -11.32
CA ILE A 24 6.38 6.57 -11.30
C ILE A 24 7.41 6.82 -10.18
N MET A 25 7.14 6.30 -8.99
CA MET A 25 8.05 6.40 -7.85
C MET A 25 9.39 5.70 -8.10
N LEU A 26 9.36 4.52 -8.71
CA LEU A 26 10.57 3.80 -9.07
C LEU A 26 11.42 4.58 -10.09
N SER A 27 10.79 5.17 -11.11
CA SER A 27 11.50 5.99 -12.11
C SER A 27 12.15 7.23 -11.49
N MET A 28 11.49 7.85 -10.52
CA MET A 28 11.99 9.03 -9.80
C MET A 28 13.21 8.67 -8.95
N VAL A 29 13.15 7.56 -8.21
CA VAL A 29 14.28 7.08 -7.38
C VAL A 29 15.49 6.66 -8.23
N LEU A 30 15.27 5.96 -9.35
CA LEU A 30 16.35 5.54 -10.24
C LEU A 30 17.07 6.74 -10.87
N THR A 31 16.32 7.78 -11.23
CA THR A 31 16.88 9.04 -11.73
C THR A 31 17.69 9.76 -10.66
N GLU A 32 17.22 9.77 -9.40
CA GLU A 32 17.93 10.41 -8.28
C GLU A 32 19.28 9.73 -7.94
N ILE A 33 19.41 8.42 -8.15
CA ILE A 33 20.65 7.67 -7.90
C ILE A 33 21.53 7.52 -9.16
N GLY A 34 21.13 8.11 -10.29
CA GLY A 34 21.89 8.09 -11.55
C GLY A 34 21.87 6.74 -12.28
N LEU A 35 20.88 5.88 -12.01
CA LEU A 35 20.78 4.56 -12.63
C LEU A 35 19.94 4.61 -13.92
N PRO A 36 20.31 3.89 -14.99
CA PRO A 36 19.60 3.91 -16.26
C PRO A 36 18.16 3.38 -16.12
N ILE A 37 17.19 4.14 -16.65
CA ILE A 37 15.75 3.80 -16.62
C ILE A 37 15.43 2.54 -17.44
N GLU A 38 16.31 2.13 -18.35
CA GLU A 38 16.14 0.93 -19.18
C GLU A 38 15.95 -0.34 -18.33
N GLY A 39 16.45 -0.37 -17.09
CA GLY A 39 16.24 -1.47 -16.13
C GLY A 39 14.79 -1.65 -15.64
N ILE A 40 13.93 -0.64 -15.81
CA ILE A 40 12.50 -0.70 -15.46
C ILE A 40 11.74 -1.67 -16.38
N GLY A 41 12.28 -1.97 -17.57
CA GLY A 41 11.65 -2.87 -18.55
C GLY A 41 11.30 -4.26 -17.99
N ILE A 42 12.11 -4.79 -17.07
CA ILE A 42 11.85 -6.08 -16.40
C ILE A 42 10.71 -5.95 -15.38
N ILE A 43 10.63 -4.82 -14.69
CA ILE A 43 9.64 -4.56 -13.64
C ILE A 43 8.27 -4.25 -14.25
N LEU A 44 8.23 -3.59 -15.42
CA LEU A 44 7.00 -3.34 -16.19
C LEU A 44 6.17 -4.62 -16.44
N GLY A 45 6.83 -5.76 -16.65
CA GLY A 45 6.16 -7.04 -16.88
C GLY A 45 5.40 -7.58 -15.66
N VAL A 46 5.86 -7.24 -14.45
CA VAL A 46 5.25 -7.68 -13.18
C VAL A 46 4.53 -6.57 -12.44
N ASP A 47 4.68 -5.32 -12.88
CA ASP A 47 4.17 -4.13 -12.19
C ASP A 47 2.68 -4.25 -11.88
N ARG A 48 1.87 -4.74 -12.82
CA ARG A 48 0.43 -4.92 -12.58
C ARG A 48 0.12 -5.86 -11.43
N LEU A 49 0.88 -6.94 -11.26
CA LEU A 49 0.69 -7.87 -10.14
C LEU A 49 1.19 -7.25 -8.82
N LEU A 50 2.31 -6.54 -8.86
CA LEU A 50 2.90 -5.88 -7.70
C LEU A 50 2.04 -4.71 -7.21
N ASP A 51 1.42 -3.96 -8.12
CA ASP A 51 0.55 -2.83 -7.84
C ASP A 51 -0.78 -3.28 -7.20
N MET A 52 -1.37 -4.37 -7.72
CA MET A 52 -2.53 -5.00 -7.09
C MET A 52 -2.20 -5.54 -5.70
N SER A 53 -1.06 -6.22 -5.55
CA SER A 53 -0.61 -6.75 -4.25
C SER A 53 -0.40 -5.63 -3.23
N ARG A 54 0.21 -4.53 -3.64
CA ARG A 54 0.42 -3.34 -2.80
C ARG A 54 -0.91 -2.74 -2.35
N THR A 55 -1.86 -2.58 -3.27
CA THR A 55 -3.19 -2.06 -2.96
C THR A 55 -3.93 -2.96 -1.96
N ALA A 56 -3.89 -4.29 -2.17
CA ALA A 56 -4.52 -5.25 -1.27
C ALA A 56 -3.93 -5.21 0.14
N VAL A 57 -2.60 -5.17 0.26
CA VAL A 57 -1.91 -5.09 1.56
C VAL A 57 -2.20 -3.77 2.27
N ASN A 58 -2.24 -2.65 1.54
CA ASN A 58 -2.55 -1.34 2.11
C ASN A 58 -3.98 -1.32 2.69
N ILE A 59 -4.98 -1.78 1.92
CA ILE A 59 -6.38 -1.84 2.40
C ILE A 59 -6.51 -2.80 3.58
N ALA A 60 -5.83 -3.96 3.56
CA ALA A 60 -5.84 -4.88 4.69
C ALA A 60 -5.23 -4.26 5.96
N GLY A 61 -4.17 -3.48 5.82
CA GLY A 61 -3.56 -2.71 6.91
C GLY A 61 -4.51 -1.67 7.49
N ASP A 62 -5.20 -0.91 6.65
CA ASP A 62 -6.19 0.09 7.07
C ASP A 62 -7.35 -0.56 7.84
N LEU A 63 -7.86 -1.70 7.36
CA LEU A 63 -8.90 -2.47 8.05
C LEU A 63 -8.42 -3.00 9.41
N ALA A 64 -7.19 -3.51 9.47
CA ALA A 64 -6.61 -3.99 10.71
C ALA A 64 -6.45 -2.86 11.74
N ALA A 65 -5.86 -1.73 11.33
CA ALA A 65 -5.68 -0.56 12.18
C ALA A 65 -7.02 0.00 12.65
N THR A 66 -7.99 0.13 11.74
CA THR A 66 -9.35 0.59 12.06
C THR A 66 -10.03 -0.31 13.08
N SER A 67 -9.92 -1.64 12.92
CA SER A 67 -10.49 -2.60 13.86
C SER A 67 -9.83 -2.54 15.24
N ILE A 68 -8.50 -2.36 15.28
CA ILE A 68 -7.75 -2.20 16.53
C ILE A 68 -8.18 -0.92 17.25
N VAL A 69 -8.25 0.21 16.54
CA VAL A 69 -8.66 1.51 17.10
C VAL A 69 -10.12 1.47 17.55
N ALA A 70 -11.03 0.94 16.73
CA ALA A 70 -12.43 0.79 17.13
C ALA A 70 -12.56 -0.05 18.41
N LYS A 71 -11.75 -1.10 18.55
CA LYS A 71 -11.76 -1.93 19.77
C LYS A 71 -11.19 -1.21 20.97
N SER A 72 -10.15 -0.40 20.81
CA SER A 72 -9.59 0.39 21.91
C SER A 72 -10.52 1.51 22.37
N GLU A 73 -11.29 2.11 21.46
CA GLU A 73 -12.26 3.16 21.75
C GLU A 73 -13.63 2.62 22.22
N GLY A 74 -13.83 1.29 22.22
CA GLY A 74 -15.12 0.68 22.59
C GLY A 74 -16.21 0.78 21.51
N GLU A 75 -15.85 1.16 20.29
CA GLU A 75 -16.72 1.33 19.12
C GLU A 75 -16.74 0.08 18.21
N PHE A 76 -16.05 -1.01 18.59
CA PHE A 76 -16.02 -2.24 17.81
C PHE A 76 -17.19 -3.18 18.17
N ASP A 77 -18.09 -3.41 17.21
CA ASP A 77 -19.20 -4.35 17.35
C ASP A 77 -18.75 -5.80 17.17
N GLU A 78 -18.32 -6.43 18.28
CA GLU A 78 -17.92 -7.84 18.30
C GLU A 78 -19.08 -8.78 17.96
N ALA A 79 -20.32 -8.43 18.32
CA ALA A 79 -21.48 -9.29 18.08
C ALA A 79 -21.80 -9.37 16.58
N LEU A 80 -21.77 -8.23 15.89
CA LEU A 80 -21.91 -8.16 14.44
C LEU A 80 -20.75 -8.89 13.75
N PHE A 81 -19.50 -8.66 14.17
CA PHE A 81 -18.34 -9.32 13.58
C PHE A 81 -18.44 -10.85 13.67
N MET A 82 -18.85 -11.39 14.81
CA MET A 82 -19.02 -12.83 15.00
C MET A 82 -20.24 -13.39 14.25
N ALA A 83 -21.32 -12.61 14.13
CA ALA A 83 -22.51 -13.01 13.38
C ALA A 83 -22.25 -13.13 11.88
N VAL A 84 -21.45 -12.21 11.31
CA VAL A 84 -21.07 -12.22 9.89
C VAL A 84 -20.07 -13.34 9.59
N ASN A 85 -19.12 -13.62 10.48
CA ASN A 85 -18.08 -14.63 10.26
C ASN A 85 -18.47 -16.04 10.73
N LYS A 86 -19.76 -16.28 10.98
CA LYS A 86 -20.22 -17.61 11.37
C LYS A 86 -19.97 -18.58 10.21
N PRO A 87 -19.30 -19.73 10.42
CA PRO A 87 -19.13 -20.71 9.37
C PRO A 87 -20.51 -21.17 8.90
N GLU A 88 -20.77 -21.07 7.59
CA GLU A 88 -21.96 -21.62 6.96
C GLU A 88 -21.88 -23.15 7.10
N ASN A 89 -22.76 -23.72 7.94
CA ASN A 89 -23.03 -25.15 7.99
C ASN A 89 -24.21 -25.47 7.08
#